data_AF-A0A6B3EDY0-F1
#
_entry.id   AF-A0A6B3EDY0-F1
#
_cell.length_a   1.000
_cell.length_b   1.000
_cell.length_c   1.000
_cell.angle_alpha   90.00
_cell.angle_beta   90.00
_cell.angle_gamma   90.00
#
_symmetry.space_group_name_H-M   'P 1'
#
loop_
_entity.id
_entity.type
_entity.pdbx_description
1 polymer ?
#
loop_
_entity_poly.entity_id
_entity_poly.type
_entity_poly.pdbx_seq_one_letter_code
_entity_poly.pdbx_strand_id
1 'polypeptide(L)'
;AQLALSSIGQYDTRATPLQMALVASAVASGGSVPRPRLVERTTTHGGRLVDAPPSRTLRQAMSPSTAARLRELMVDAVEKGTGRRAAIEGATVGGKTGTAQHGVGNEGTPYAWFVSWAQGRDEPSPQVAVAVVVEDASADRGEISGGGNAAP
;
A
#
# COMPACT_ATOMS: atom_id res chain seq x y z
N ALA A 1 11.35 24.16 -4.69
CA ALA A 1 10.03 23.91 -4.05
C ALA A 1 9.42 22.57 -4.47
N GLN A 2 9.30 22.28 -5.78
CA GLN A 2 8.67 21.05 -6.30
C GLN A 2 9.17 19.74 -5.66
N LEU A 3 10.48 19.50 -5.62
CA LEU A 3 11.05 18.27 -5.02
C LEU A 3 10.67 18.08 -3.54
N ALA A 4 10.62 19.17 -2.78
CA ALA A 4 10.27 19.13 -1.35
C ALA A 4 8.78 18.87 -1.11
N LEU A 5 7.91 19.28 -2.03
CA LEU A 5 6.48 18.96 -1.96
C LEU A 5 6.22 17.51 -2.40
N SER A 6 6.86 17.07 -3.49
CA SER A 6 6.69 15.70 -3.98
C SER A 6 7.16 14.64 -2.99
N SER A 7 8.21 14.91 -2.19
CA SER A 7 8.72 13.96 -1.19
C SER A 7 7.76 13.68 -0.04
N ILE A 8 6.81 14.59 0.22
CA ILE A 8 5.74 14.40 1.22
C ILE A 8 4.39 14.04 0.58
N GLY A 9 4.37 13.74 -0.73
CA GLY A 9 3.17 13.37 -1.46
C GLY A 9 2.29 14.55 -1.92
N GLN A 10 2.84 15.76 -1.98
CA GLN A 10 2.15 16.98 -2.45
C GLN A 10 2.65 17.42 -3.85
N TYR A 11 1.99 18.40 -4.48
CA TYR A 11 2.23 18.85 -5.85
C TYR A 11 1.71 17.86 -6.91
N ASP A 12 2.51 17.44 -7.89
CA ASP A 12 2.11 16.55 -8.99
C ASP A 12 2.48 15.08 -8.69
N THR A 13 2.14 14.61 -7.50
CA THR A 13 2.34 13.20 -7.09
C THR A 13 1.01 12.46 -7.20
N ARG A 14 0.59 12.18 -8.43
CA ARG A 14 -0.61 11.36 -8.69
C ARG A 14 -0.21 9.88 -8.78
N ALA A 15 -0.88 9.04 -8.00
CA ALA A 15 -0.71 7.59 -8.04
C ALA A 15 -2.07 6.89 -7.94
N THR A 16 -2.21 5.77 -8.64
CA THR A 16 -3.40 4.91 -8.49
C THR A 16 -3.25 3.98 -7.28
N PRO A 17 -4.35 3.50 -6.69
CA PRO A 17 -4.27 2.49 -5.63
C PRO A 17 -3.46 1.25 -6.03
N LEU A 18 -3.58 0.80 -7.28
CA LEU A 18 -2.78 -0.32 -7.79
C LEU A 18 -1.27 -0.01 -7.76
N GLN A 19 -0.85 1.19 -8.18
CA GLN A 19 0.56 1.59 -8.11
C GLN A 19 1.05 1.62 -6.66
N MET A 20 0.23 2.11 -5.73
CA MET A 20 0.58 2.17 -4.32
C MET A 20 0.62 0.78 -3.66
N ALA A 21 -0.25 -0.14 -4.07
CA ALA A 21 -0.18 -1.54 -3.65
C ALA A 21 1.11 -2.21 -4.15
N LEU A 22 1.56 -1.89 -5.37
CA LEU A 22 2.85 -2.36 -5.89
C LEU A 22 4.04 -1.78 -5.10
N VAL A 23 3.95 -0.53 -4.61
CA VAL A 23 4.97 0.05 -3.72
C VAL A 23 5.05 -0.74 -2.42
N ALA A 24 3.92 -1.00 -1.76
CA ALA A 24 3.88 -1.81 -0.54
C ALA A 24 4.38 -3.25 -0.78
N SER A 25 3.98 -3.86 -1.91
CA SER A 25 4.47 -5.17 -2.33
C SER A 25 5.98 -5.19 -2.56
N ALA A 26 6.56 -4.13 -3.14
CA ALA A 26 8.00 -4.05 -3.32
C ALA A 26 8.75 -4.04 -1.98
N VAL A 27 8.24 -3.32 -0.97
CA VAL A 27 8.82 -3.31 0.38
C VAL A 27 8.70 -4.70 1.02
N ALA A 28 7.53 -5.34 0.89
CA ALA A 28 7.26 -6.68 1.38
C ALA A 28 8.21 -7.73 0.76
N SER A 29 8.43 -7.66 -0.55
CA SER A 29 9.18 -8.61 -1.37
C SER A 29 10.66 -8.26 -1.57
N GLY A 30 11.31 -7.65 -0.56
CA GLY A 30 12.76 -7.43 -0.57
C GLY A 30 13.24 -6.45 -1.65
N GLY A 31 12.38 -5.53 -2.08
CA GLY A 31 12.64 -4.51 -3.10
C GLY A 31 12.27 -4.92 -4.53
N SER A 32 11.83 -6.16 -4.75
CA SER A 32 11.39 -6.64 -6.06
C SER A 32 9.96 -6.20 -6.35
N VAL A 33 9.72 -5.54 -7.49
CA VAL A 33 8.39 -5.11 -7.92
C VAL A 33 7.76 -6.18 -8.80
N PRO A 34 6.69 -6.87 -8.37
CA PRO A 34 6.04 -7.88 -9.21
C PRO A 34 5.31 -7.21 -10.39
N ARG A 35 5.19 -7.94 -11.49
CA ARG A 35 4.28 -7.56 -12.58
C ARG A 35 2.86 -7.91 -12.15
N PRO A 36 1.96 -6.91 -11.95
CA PRO A 36 0.59 -7.20 -11.55
C PRO A 36 -0.11 -8.01 -12.65
N ARG A 37 -0.96 -8.94 -12.23
CA ARG A 37 -1.81 -9.75 -13.10
C ARG A 37 -3.15 -9.99 -12.42
N LEU A 38 -4.22 -9.94 -13.20
CA LEU A 38 -5.57 -10.26 -12.72
C LEU A 38 -5.98 -11.69 -13.13
N VAL A 39 -5.51 -12.16 -14.27
CA VAL A 39 -5.83 -13.50 -14.80
C VAL A 39 -4.76 -14.50 -14.38
N GLU A 40 -5.14 -15.50 -13.58
CA GLU A 40 -4.27 -16.59 -13.14
C GLU A 40 -4.09 -17.65 -14.25
N ARG A 41 -5.18 -18.05 -14.88
CA ARG A 41 -5.18 -19.01 -15.98
C ARG A 41 -6.45 -18.87 -16.80
N THR A 42 -6.40 -19.35 -18.03
CA THR A 42 -7.57 -19.52 -18.91
C THR A 42 -7.82 -21.00 -19.14
N THR A 43 -9.09 -21.39 -19.14
CA THR A 43 -9.50 -22.78 -19.36
C THR A 43 -10.58 -22.83 -20.43
N THR A 44 -10.68 -23.96 -21.13
CA THR A 44 -11.86 -24.24 -21.95
C THR A 44 -13.09 -24.46 -21.07
N HIS A 45 -14.28 -24.50 -21.68
CA HIS A 45 -15.52 -24.85 -20.97
C HIS A 45 -15.42 -26.21 -20.24
N GLY A 46 -14.69 -27.18 -20.81
CA GLY A 46 -14.43 -28.48 -20.19
C GLY A 46 -13.30 -28.49 -19.16
N GLY A 47 -12.78 -27.33 -18.73
CA GLY A 47 -11.75 -27.23 -17.69
C GLY A 47 -10.31 -27.48 -18.16
N ARG A 48 -10.08 -27.73 -19.45
CA ARG A 48 -8.71 -27.93 -19.98
C ARG A 48 -7.96 -26.61 -19.94
N LEU A 49 -6.75 -26.61 -19.38
CA LEU A 49 -5.86 -25.45 -19.37
C LEU A 49 -5.53 -25.00 -20.81
N VAL A 50 -5.67 -23.70 -21.05
CA VAL A 50 -5.29 -23.04 -22.31
C VAL A 50 -4.01 -22.23 -22.10
N ASP A 51 -3.97 -21.41 -21.06
CA ASP A 51 -2.80 -20.59 -20.72
C ASP A 51 -2.73 -20.35 -19.21
N ALA A 52 -1.53 -20.30 -18.66
CA ALA A 52 -1.23 -19.90 -17.28
C ALA A 52 0.10 -19.13 -17.28
N PRO A 53 0.06 -17.81 -17.51
CA PRO A 53 1.27 -16.99 -17.55
C PRO A 53 2.11 -17.17 -16.28
N PRO A 54 3.45 -17.23 -16.36
CA PRO A 54 4.27 -17.30 -15.16
C PRO A 54 4.27 -15.96 -14.41
N SER A 55 4.55 -16.01 -13.12
CA SER A 55 4.88 -14.80 -12.36
C SER A 55 6.13 -14.14 -12.92
N ARG A 56 6.15 -12.80 -13.00
CA ARG A 56 7.28 -12.03 -13.53
C ARG A 56 7.58 -10.85 -12.62
N THR A 57 8.86 -10.52 -12.48
CA THR A 57 9.32 -9.29 -11.84
C THR A 57 9.47 -8.19 -12.88
N LEU A 58 9.01 -6.97 -12.57
CA LEU A 58 9.20 -5.80 -13.42
C LEU A 58 10.60 -5.22 -13.28
N ARG A 59 11.05 -5.02 -12.02
CA ARG A 59 12.36 -4.46 -11.69
C ARG A 59 12.70 -4.65 -10.21
N GLN A 60 13.95 -4.40 -9.85
CA GLN A 60 14.38 -4.19 -8.48
C GLN A 60 14.33 -2.69 -8.16
N ALA A 61 13.46 -2.26 -7.25
CA ALA A 61 13.30 -0.86 -6.88
C ALA A 61 14.28 -0.41 -5.78
N MET A 62 14.74 -1.33 -4.94
CA MET A 62 15.66 -1.07 -3.82
C MET A 62 16.44 -2.32 -3.44
N SER A 63 17.51 -2.19 -2.65
CA SER A 63 18.22 -3.37 -2.14
C SER A 63 17.37 -4.14 -1.11
N PRO A 64 17.62 -5.45 -0.92
CA PRO A 64 16.97 -6.23 0.13
C PRO A 64 17.18 -5.66 1.53
N SER A 65 18.36 -5.09 1.80
CA SER A 65 18.67 -4.43 3.08
C SER A 65 17.82 -3.17 3.30
N THR A 66 17.62 -2.37 2.25
CA THR A 66 16.76 -1.17 2.31
C THR A 66 15.30 -1.57 2.53
N ALA A 67 14.82 -2.60 1.82
CA ALA A 67 13.48 -3.12 1.99
C ALA A 67 13.24 -3.68 3.40
N ALA A 68 14.20 -4.42 3.95
CA ALA A 68 14.13 -4.93 5.32
C ALA A 68 14.00 -3.79 6.34
N ARG A 69 14.82 -2.73 6.18
CA ARG A 69 14.73 -1.55 7.06
C ARG A 69 13.41 -0.82 6.92
N LEU A 70 12.87 -0.69 5.70
CA LEU A 70 11.56 -0.06 5.48
C LEU A 70 10.42 -0.88 6.11
N ARG A 71 10.50 -2.21 6.08
CA ARG A 71 9.52 -3.06 6.78
C ARG A 71 9.49 -2.76 8.27
N GLU A 72 10.65 -2.70 8.94
CA GLU A 72 10.74 -2.34 10.37
C GLU A 72 10.11 -0.98 10.65
N LEU A 73 10.46 0.04 9.86
CA LEU A 73 9.91 1.39 10.02
C LEU A 73 8.39 1.46 9.80
N MET A 74 7.88 0.67 8.86
CA MET A 74 6.45 0.56 8.60
C MET A 74 5.70 -0.17 9.72
N VAL A 75 6.33 -1.17 10.36
CA VAL A 75 5.79 -1.82 11.56
C VAL A 75 5.73 -0.82 12.71
N ASP A 76 6.81 -0.06 12.95
CA ASP A 76 6.83 0.98 13.98
C ASP A 76 5.73 2.03 13.76
N ALA A 77 5.43 2.39 12.51
CA ALA A 77 4.36 3.34 12.19
C ALA A 77 2.96 2.80 12.53
N VAL A 78 2.76 1.48 12.49
CA VAL A 78 1.54 0.81 12.92
C VAL A 78 1.55 0.67 14.45
N GLU A 79 2.56 0.06 15.05
CA GLU A 79 2.59 -0.22 16.49
C GLU A 79 2.64 1.05 17.35
N LYS A 80 3.44 2.04 16.95
CA LYS A 80 3.78 3.22 17.76
C LYS A 80 3.32 4.52 17.13
N GLY A 81 2.98 4.52 15.86
CA GLY A 81 2.67 5.73 15.09
C GLY A 81 1.19 5.97 14.84
N THR A 82 0.91 6.62 13.71
CA THR A 82 -0.43 7.03 13.28
C THR A 82 -1.28 5.87 12.72
N GLY A 83 -0.67 4.71 12.46
CA GLY A 83 -1.31 3.56 11.83
C GLY A 83 -1.89 2.53 12.80
N ARG A 84 -1.96 2.82 14.11
CA ARG A 84 -2.31 1.85 15.17
C ARG A 84 -3.58 1.04 14.94
N ARG A 85 -4.58 1.62 14.27
CA ARG A 85 -5.83 0.92 13.97
C ARG A 85 -5.71 -0.19 12.92
N ALA A 86 -4.61 -0.25 12.17
CA ALA A 86 -4.31 -1.32 11.23
C ALA A 86 -3.68 -2.57 11.87
N ALA A 87 -3.45 -2.57 13.18
CA ALA A 87 -2.88 -3.74 13.86
C ALA A 87 -3.90 -4.90 13.84
N ILE A 88 -3.42 -6.10 13.47
CA ILE A 88 -4.24 -7.32 13.39
C ILE A 88 -3.64 -8.36 14.33
N GLU A 89 -4.46 -8.90 15.23
CA GLU A 89 -4.01 -9.99 16.11
C GLU A 89 -3.59 -11.22 15.30
N GLY A 90 -2.41 -11.78 15.62
CA GLY A 90 -1.87 -12.94 14.91
C GLY A 90 -1.13 -12.62 13.60
N ALA A 91 -0.97 -11.34 13.24
CA ALA A 91 -0.20 -10.92 12.09
C ALA A 91 0.71 -9.72 12.40
N THR A 92 1.90 -9.69 11.79
CA THR A 92 2.73 -8.50 11.75
C THR A 92 2.27 -7.63 10.58
N VAL A 93 1.87 -6.39 10.87
CA VAL A 93 1.42 -5.43 9.87
C VAL A 93 2.40 -4.26 9.82
N GLY A 94 2.96 -4.02 8.64
CA GLY A 94 3.68 -2.79 8.35
C GLY A 94 2.84 -1.90 7.45
N GLY A 95 2.68 -0.62 7.80
CA GLY A 95 1.88 0.30 7.01
C GLY A 95 2.28 1.76 7.12
N LYS A 96 1.72 2.58 6.24
CA LYS A 96 1.87 4.03 6.31
C LYS A 96 0.59 4.74 5.89
N THR A 97 0.23 5.73 6.71
CA THR A 97 -0.89 6.64 6.50
C THR A 97 -0.48 7.78 5.57
N GLY A 98 -1.41 8.24 4.73
CA GLY A 98 -1.33 9.50 3.99
C GLY A 98 -2.62 10.29 4.16
N THR A 99 -2.49 11.62 4.23
CA THR A 99 -3.62 12.55 4.14
C THR A 99 -3.26 13.55 3.06
N ALA A 100 -3.93 13.47 1.91
CA ALA A 100 -3.68 14.38 0.79
C ALA A 100 -4.74 15.49 0.78
N GLN A 101 -4.28 16.72 0.72
CA GLN A 101 -5.13 17.91 0.63
C GLN A 101 -5.80 17.99 -0.75
N HIS A 102 -7.06 18.40 -0.81
CA HIS A 102 -7.85 18.48 -2.04
C HIS A 102 -8.49 19.87 -2.22
N GLY A 103 -8.74 20.27 -3.47
CA GLY A 103 -9.35 21.56 -3.82
C GLY A 103 -8.38 22.75 -3.83
N VAL A 104 -8.79 23.85 -4.47
CA VAL A 104 -8.04 25.12 -4.45
C VAL A 104 -8.04 25.64 -3.02
N GLY A 105 -6.87 25.99 -2.48
CA GLY A 105 -6.76 26.48 -1.10
C GLY A 105 -7.07 25.43 0.00
N ASN A 106 -7.09 24.13 -0.32
CA ASN A 106 -7.49 23.05 0.59
C ASN A 106 -8.99 23.10 1.02
N GLU A 107 -9.85 23.59 0.12
CA GLU A 107 -11.30 23.69 0.37
C GLU A 107 -12.06 22.36 0.19
N GLY A 108 -11.45 21.36 -0.45
CA GLY A 108 -12.06 20.05 -0.68
C GLY A 108 -11.91 19.08 0.50
N THR A 109 -12.69 17.99 0.50
CA THR A 109 -12.53 16.89 1.46
C THR A 109 -11.19 16.19 1.23
N PRO A 110 -10.33 16.01 2.25
CA PRO A 110 -9.04 15.34 2.08
C PRO A 110 -9.18 13.86 1.69
N TYR A 111 -8.26 13.36 0.88
CA TYR A 111 -8.14 11.92 0.62
C TYR A 111 -7.39 11.24 1.76
N ALA A 112 -8.02 10.24 2.39
CA ALA A 112 -7.36 9.37 3.36
C ALA A 112 -6.75 8.16 2.64
N TRP A 113 -5.45 7.97 2.81
CA TRP A 113 -4.70 6.87 2.23
C TRP A 113 -4.11 5.97 3.30
N PHE A 114 -4.10 4.67 3.04
CA PHE A 114 -3.30 3.72 3.80
C PHE A 114 -2.70 2.69 2.85
N VAL A 115 -1.40 2.45 2.98
CA VAL A 115 -0.71 1.38 2.27
C VAL A 115 -0.08 0.46 3.29
N SER A 116 -0.15 -0.85 3.07
CA SER A 116 0.37 -1.82 4.02
C SER A 116 0.82 -3.12 3.38
N TRP A 117 1.56 -3.90 4.16
CA TRP A 117 1.79 -5.31 3.95
C TRP A 117 1.51 -6.06 5.25
N ALA A 118 1.20 -7.35 5.14
CA ALA A 118 0.95 -8.21 6.28
C ALA A 118 1.66 -9.56 6.16
N GLN A 119 2.14 -10.06 7.29
CA GLN A 119 2.73 -11.39 7.46
C GLN A 119 2.02 -12.11 8.61
N GLY A 120 1.41 -13.26 8.34
CA GLY A 120 0.84 -14.11 9.39
C GLY A 120 1.92 -14.69 10.29
N ARG A 121 1.57 -15.04 11.54
CA ARG A 121 2.51 -15.58 12.54
C ARG A 121 3.34 -16.78 12.02
N ASP A 122 2.71 -17.66 11.26
CA ASP A 122 3.32 -18.90 10.78
C ASP A 122 3.86 -18.80 9.34
N GLU A 123 3.81 -17.60 8.75
CA GLU A 123 4.28 -17.36 7.38
C GLU A 123 5.76 -16.96 7.38
N PRO A 124 6.59 -17.52 6.48
CA PRO A 124 8.03 -17.20 6.42
C PRO A 124 8.30 -15.80 5.83
N SER A 125 7.32 -15.20 5.18
CA SER A 125 7.41 -13.88 4.55
C SER A 125 6.04 -13.22 4.42
N PRO A 126 5.98 -11.88 4.21
CA PRO A 126 4.74 -11.19 3.93
C PRO A 126 4.03 -11.75 2.69
N GLN A 127 2.72 -11.99 2.81
CA GLN A 127 1.91 -12.61 1.75
C GLN A 127 0.96 -11.62 1.06
N VAL A 128 0.67 -10.49 1.70
CA VAL A 128 -0.36 -9.54 1.26
C VAL A 128 0.20 -8.12 1.23
N ALA A 129 -0.20 -7.36 0.21
CA ALA A 129 0.00 -5.91 0.11
C ALA A 129 -1.35 -5.23 -0.19
N VAL A 130 -1.62 -4.11 0.47
CA VAL A 130 -2.91 -3.40 0.40
C VAL A 130 -2.66 -1.91 0.14
N ALA A 131 -3.55 -1.29 -0.63
CA ALA A 131 -3.68 0.16 -0.73
C ALA A 131 -5.16 0.53 -0.66
N VAL A 132 -5.50 1.39 0.28
CA VAL A 132 -6.84 1.93 0.51
C VAL A 132 -6.82 3.43 0.27
N VAL A 133 -7.81 3.92 -0.47
CA VAL A 133 -8.11 5.34 -0.61
C VAL A 133 -9.58 5.58 -0.26
N VAL A 134 -9.86 6.59 0.55
CA VAL A 134 -11.21 7.04 0.87
C VAL A 134 -11.35 8.47 0.35
N GLU A 135 -12.27 8.65 -0.61
CA GLU A 135 -12.49 9.90 -1.36
C GLU A 135 -13.55 10.80 -0.71
N ASP A 136 -14.49 10.25 0.04
CA ASP A 136 -15.47 11.05 0.77
C ASP A 136 -16.09 10.18 1.86
N ALA A 137 -15.59 10.30 3.09
CA ALA A 137 -16.37 9.85 4.24
C ALA A 137 -17.27 11.02 4.60
N SER A 138 -18.57 10.79 4.79
CA SER A 138 -19.54 11.76 5.32
C SER A 138 -19.23 12.24 6.76
N ALA A 139 -17.97 12.15 7.17
CA ALA A 139 -17.38 12.48 8.45
C ALA A 139 -16.90 13.93 8.45
N ASP A 140 -16.91 14.55 9.63
CA ASP A 140 -16.37 15.89 9.80
C ASP A 140 -14.93 15.98 9.29
N ARG A 141 -14.61 17.04 8.54
CA ARG A 141 -13.31 17.29 7.88
C ARG A 141 -12.10 17.11 8.82
N GLY A 142 -12.28 17.34 10.13
CA GLY A 142 -11.24 17.18 11.15
C GLY A 142 -10.91 15.73 11.53
N GLU A 143 -11.75 14.76 11.15
CA GLU A 143 -11.58 13.34 11.53
C GLU A 143 -11.01 12.47 10.39
N ILE A 144 -11.03 12.98 9.15
CA ILE A 144 -10.57 12.24 7.97
C ILE A 144 -9.04 12.13 7.99
N SER A 145 -8.55 10.92 8.22
CA SER A 145 -7.12 10.62 8.17
C SER A 145 -6.86 9.22 7.65
N GLY A 146 -5.70 9.01 7.03
CA GLY A 146 -5.26 7.68 6.64
C GLY A 146 -5.30 6.68 7.79
N GLY A 147 -4.98 7.13 9.01
CA GLY A 147 -5.07 6.28 10.21
C GLY A 147 -6.49 6.07 10.70
N GLY A 148 -7.40 7.03 10.50
CA GLY A 148 -8.80 7.06 10.94
C GLY A 148 -9.71 6.14 10.15
N ASN A 149 -9.56 6.24 8.83
CA ASN A 149 -10.59 5.81 7.90
C ASN A 149 -10.08 4.75 6.94
N ALA A 150 -8.78 4.74 6.63
CA ALA A 150 -8.19 3.82 5.66
C ALA A 150 -7.36 2.70 6.30
N ALA A 151 -6.96 2.87 7.58
CA ALA A 151 -6.16 1.91 8.32
C ALA A 151 -6.96 0.80 9.05
N PRO A 152 -8.11 1.08 9.69
CA PRO A 152 -9.01 0.00 10.13
C PRO A 152 -9.52 -0.81 8.92
#